data_AF-A0A8J5G8B5-F1
#
_entry.id   AF-A0A8J5G8B5-F1
#
_cell.length_a   1.000
_cell.length_b   1.000
_cell.length_c   1.000
_cell.angle_alpha   90.00
_cell.angle_beta   90.00
_cell.angle_gamma   90.00
#
_symmetry.space_group_name_H-M   'P 1'
#
loop_
_entity.id
_entity.type
_entity.pdbx_description
1 polymer ?
#
loop_
_entity_poly.entity_id
_entity_poly.type
_entity_poly.pdbx_seq_one_letter_code
_entity_poly.pdbx_strand_id
1 'polypeptide(L)'
;MTTSASPSSPSPSPSPTPSVTIRRHKLPSSPQPEDHDHLASADRSWLGDATVQDLDHFANSLAGLKTKGVRPELLGSLLSHYASRWLPELSGRTAPSPEESPTAAWLKKRFLIETLASVLPPEKAALPGDFLLRLLRAASMVGADPSCVLALEARAAAQLDEASLKELMIPAFNHTSGTLLDVAMVLRLVHRFVRADDGSPPAARTGAALARVAKLVDSYLAEAALDSGLTVAAFEELASSLPVHARAMDDGLYRAIDTYIKAHPGASKQERKTLCRLIDARKLSSEAALHAAQNERLPVRSVIQVLFAEHSKLSRLAEWSGSFNWSSTGRSPSEAAAAAGRCQSKRETVAQQQNDVRRLRDEVAKLHAHCHALQAQVDRLASAQRKKAVSRKKGWLACWSCWFGSGDRGGSEAVEKVDRSERSAERPTPARSKQGSKILRTASV
;
A
#
# COMPACT_ATOMS: atom_id res chain seq x y z
N MET A 1 1.82 -72.59 -62.47
CA MET A 1 2.51 -71.30 -62.23
C MET A 1 2.26 -70.96 -60.76
N THR A 2 3.12 -71.35 -59.80
CA THR A 2 4.34 -70.64 -59.32
C THR A 2 3.97 -69.24 -58.81
N THR A 3 4.16 -68.83 -57.55
CA THR A 3 5.39 -68.75 -56.69
C THR A 3 4.95 -68.41 -55.23
N SER A 4 5.37 -69.04 -54.11
CA SER A 4 6.62 -68.93 -53.30
C SER A 4 7.19 -67.49 -53.14
N ALA A 5 7.72 -66.99 -52.02
CA ALA A 5 8.22 -67.56 -50.75
C ALA A 5 8.27 -66.48 -49.63
N SER A 6 8.43 -66.91 -48.37
CA SER A 6 8.80 -66.10 -47.19
C SER A 6 10.32 -66.25 -46.85
N PRO A 7 10.82 -65.97 -45.63
CA PRO A 7 11.60 -64.81 -45.19
C PRO A 7 13.05 -65.15 -44.75
N SER A 8 13.86 -64.20 -44.25
CA SER A 8 14.80 -64.39 -43.10
C SER A 8 15.71 -63.19 -42.79
N SER A 9 15.85 -62.94 -41.49
CA SER A 9 16.85 -62.10 -40.78
C SER A 9 18.26 -62.71 -40.84
N PRO A 10 19.37 -62.00 -40.50
CA PRO A 10 19.84 -61.96 -39.10
C PRO A 10 20.71 -60.73 -38.68
N SER A 11 20.94 -60.57 -37.37
CA SER A 11 22.03 -59.82 -36.70
C SER A 11 23.21 -60.78 -36.37
N PRO A 12 24.42 -60.42 -35.80
CA PRO A 12 24.88 -59.20 -35.10
C PRO A 12 26.36 -58.71 -35.40
N SER A 13 26.80 -57.67 -34.65
CA SER A 13 28.10 -56.92 -34.49
C SER A 13 29.40 -57.75 -34.33
N PRO A 14 30.69 -57.23 -34.40
CA PRO A 14 31.25 -55.98 -33.80
C PRO A 14 32.42 -55.23 -34.52
N SER A 15 32.84 -54.07 -33.94
CA SER A 15 33.90 -53.09 -34.33
C SER A 15 35.37 -53.54 -34.07
N PRO A 16 36.46 -52.90 -34.61
CA PRO A 16 37.08 -51.70 -33.96
C PRO A 16 37.99 -50.71 -34.80
N THR A 17 38.02 -49.42 -34.37
CA THR A 17 39.17 -48.45 -34.28
C THR A 17 39.72 -47.71 -35.55
N PRO A 18 40.58 -46.66 -35.43
CA PRO A 18 40.17 -45.24 -35.38
C PRO A 18 40.91 -44.34 -36.41
N SER A 19 40.52 -43.08 -36.58
CA SER A 19 41.35 -42.10 -37.30
C SER A 19 41.36 -40.75 -36.59
N VAL A 20 42.57 -40.38 -36.19
CA VAL A 20 42.98 -39.15 -35.52
C VAL A 20 42.92 -37.99 -36.51
N THR A 21 42.31 -36.86 -36.12
CA THR A 21 42.67 -35.56 -36.69
C THR A 21 42.84 -34.54 -35.58
N ILE A 22 44.09 -34.12 -35.43
CA ILE A 22 44.56 -33.01 -34.59
C ILE A 22 44.19 -31.69 -35.29
N ARG A 23 43.57 -30.74 -34.57
CA ARG A 23 43.73 -29.31 -34.87
C ARG A 23 43.95 -28.50 -33.58
N ARG A 24 45.06 -27.75 -33.63
CA ARG A 24 45.63 -26.92 -32.57
C ARG A 24 44.78 -25.67 -32.28
N HIS A 25 44.69 -25.40 -30.97
CA HIS A 25 44.59 -24.16 -30.21
C HIS A 25 44.54 -22.80 -30.94
N LYS A 26 43.60 -21.96 -30.47
CA LYS A 26 43.76 -20.52 -30.34
C LYS A 26 43.08 -20.06 -29.03
N LEU A 27 43.86 -19.56 -28.07
CA LEU A 27 43.39 -18.72 -26.95
C LEU A 27 43.54 -17.24 -27.37
N PRO A 28 42.69 -16.31 -26.90
CA PRO A 28 42.83 -15.67 -25.57
C PRO A 28 41.44 -15.44 -24.90
N SER A 29 41.20 -14.97 -23.67
CA SER A 29 41.91 -14.21 -22.62
C SER A 29 40.96 -14.12 -21.40
N SER A 30 41.51 -14.07 -20.18
CA SER A 30 41.01 -13.71 -18.82
C SER A 30 39.50 -13.70 -18.41
N PRO A 31 39.20 -14.05 -17.13
CA PRO A 31 37.84 -14.20 -16.62
C PRO A 31 37.21 -12.88 -16.14
N GLN A 32 35.93 -12.71 -16.45
CA GLN A 32 35.01 -11.72 -15.88
C GLN A 32 34.05 -12.44 -14.89
N PRO A 33 33.47 -11.72 -13.93
CA PRO A 33 33.13 -12.23 -12.60
C PRO A 33 31.89 -13.12 -12.58
N GLU A 34 31.89 -14.07 -11.64
CA GLU A 34 30.79 -15.01 -11.42
C GLU A 34 29.50 -14.29 -10.99
N ASP A 35 28.45 -14.45 -11.77
CA ASP A 35 27.08 -14.13 -11.38
C ASP A 35 26.57 -15.20 -10.41
N HIS A 36 26.13 -14.74 -9.25
CA HIS A 36 25.52 -15.52 -8.17
C HIS A 36 24.13 -16.12 -8.50
N ASP A 37 23.83 -16.40 -9.77
CA ASP A 37 22.49 -16.80 -10.22
C ASP A 37 22.31 -18.32 -10.41
N HIS A 38 23.34 -19.13 -10.16
CA HIS A 38 23.24 -20.59 -10.36
C HIS A 38 22.46 -21.34 -9.29
N LEU A 39 22.14 -20.72 -8.14
CA LEU A 39 21.32 -21.35 -7.09
C LEU A 39 19.80 -21.21 -7.32
N ALA A 40 19.35 -20.34 -8.23
CA ALA A 40 17.94 -20.03 -8.42
C ALA A 40 17.23 -20.85 -9.51
N SER A 41 17.99 -21.49 -10.40
CA SER A 41 17.46 -22.21 -11.56
C SER A 41 17.33 -23.73 -11.35
N ALA A 42 18.28 -24.34 -10.61
CA ALA A 42 18.34 -25.79 -10.43
C ALA A 42 17.26 -26.36 -9.47
N ASP A 43 16.70 -25.54 -8.59
CA ASP A 43 15.74 -25.96 -7.55
C ASP A 43 14.26 -25.91 -7.97
N ARG A 44 13.97 -25.64 -9.25
CA ARG A 44 12.58 -25.60 -9.79
C ARG A 44 12.16 -26.85 -10.56
N SER A 45 13.06 -27.82 -10.70
CA SER A 45 12.85 -29.04 -11.50
C SER A 45 11.85 -30.03 -10.87
N TRP A 46 11.70 -30.04 -9.55
CA TRP A 46 10.75 -30.90 -8.83
C TRP A 46 9.31 -30.38 -8.86
N LEU A 47 9.06 -29.18 -9.40
CA LEU A 47 7.69 -28.72 -9.65
C LEU A 47 7.04 -29.43 -10.86
N GLY A 48 7.74 -30.32 -11.57
CA GLY A 48 7.37 -30.80 -12.91
C GLY A 48 6.03 -31.52 -13.03
N ASP A 49 5.71 -32.44 -12.13
CA ASP A 49 4.53 -33.31 -12.23
C ASP A 49 4.18 -33.78 -10.83
N ALA A 50 2.93 -33.63 -10.38
CA ALA A 50 2.68 -33.71 -8.95
C ALA A 50 1.27 -34.17 -8.52
N THR A 51 1.24 -35.03 -7.51
CA THR A 51 0.07 -35.62 -6.84
C THR A 51 -0.06 -35.03 -5.42
N VAL A 52 -1.02 -35.50 -4.61
CA VAL A 52 -1.15 -35.09 -3.19
C VAL A 52 0.16 -35.27 -2.41
N GLN A 53 1.01 -36.22 -2.83
CA GLN A 53 2.32 -36.47 -2.27
C GLN A 53 3.25 -35.25 -2.37
N ASP A 54 3.13 -34.41 -3.40
CA ASP A 54 3.95 -33.20 -3.57
C ASP A 54 3.61 -32.08 -2.60
N LEU A 55 2.41 -32.11 -2.02
CA LEU A 55 2.00 -31.11 -1.05
C LEU A 55 2.67 -31.32 0.31
N ASP A 56 2.77 -32.56 0.78
CA ASP A 56 3.48 -32.90 2.01
C ASP A 56 4.98 -32.66 1.86
N HIS A 57 5.56 -33.00 0.71
CA HIS A 57 6.97 -32.71 0.40
C HIS A 57 7.21 -31.20 0.35
N PHE A 58 6.31 -30.42 -0.24
CA PHE A 58 6.40 -28.96 -0.24
C PHE A 58 6.27 -28.38 1.17
N ALA A 59 5.31 -28.84 1.97
CA ALA A 59 5.10 -28.38 3.34
C ALA A 59 6.34 -28.65 4.22
N ASN A 60 6.89 -29.87 4.14
CA ASN A 60 8.12 -30.25 4.84
C ASN A 60 9.34 -29.45 4.36
N SER A 61 9.43 -29.18 3.06
CA SER A 61 10.48 -28.33 2.49
C SER A 61 10.36 -26.89 3.00
N LEU A 62 9.16 -26.32 3.04
CA LEU A 62 8.93 -24.97 3.55
C LEU A 62 9.24 -24.87 5.05
N ALA A 63 8.86 -25.87 5.84
CA ALA A 63 9.21 -25.99 7.25
C ALA A 63 10.74 -26.06 7.44
N GLY A 64 11.42 -26.89 6.62
CA GLY A 64 12.88 -26.97 6.59
C GLY A 64 13.53 -25.62 6.26
N LEU A 65 13.06 -24.91 5.24
CA LEU A 65 13.56 -23.58 4.87
C LEU A 65 13.32 -22.54 5.98
N LYS A 66 12.21 -22.64 6.71
CA LYS A 66 11.94 -21.80 7.88
C LYS A 66 12.95 -22.06 9.00
N THR A 67 13.27 -23.32 9.30
CA THR A 67 14.30 -23.65 10.32
C THR A 67 15.70 -23.19 9.92
N LYS A 68 15.97 -23.08 8.62
CA LYS A 68 17.23 -22.54 8.08
C LYS A 68 17.31 -21.01 8.10
N GLY A 69 16.27 -20.33 8.59
CA GLY A 69 16.23 -18.86 8.70
C GLY A 69 16.03 -18.14 7.36
N VAL A 70 15.43 -18.79 6.36
CA VAL A 70 15.08 -18.13 5.10
C VAL A 70 14.08 -17.00 5.36
N ARG A 71 14.29 -15.87 4.68
CA ARG A 71 13.44 -14.68 4.78
C ARG A 71 11.94 -15.00 4.51
N PRO A 72 11.01 -14.47 5.31
CA PRO A 72 9.58 -14.75 5.16
C PRO A 72 9.00 -14.30 3.81
N GLU A 73 9.57 -13.25 3.20
CA GLU A 73 9.12 -12.76 1.90
C GLU A 73 9.47 -13.74 0.76
N LEU A 74 10.61 -14.43 0.86
CA LEU A 74 10.98 -15.49 -0.08
C LEU A 74 10.08 -16.70 0.12
N LEU A 75 9.86 -17.13 1.36
CA LEU A 75 8.94 -18.23 1.68
C LEU A 75 7.54 -17.95 1.13
N GLY A 76 7.03 -16.74 1.31
CA GLY A 76 5.75 -16.32 0.76
C GLY A 76 5.75 -16.26 -0.77
N SER A 77 6.84 -15.85 -1.40
CA SER A 77 6.95 -15.87 -2.87
C SER A 77 6.91 -17.30 -3.45
N LEU A 78 7.64 -18.23 -2.83
CA LEU A 78 7.61 -19.66 -3.17
C LEU A 78 6.20 -20.24 -2.99
N LEU A 79 5.58 -19.94 -1.85
CA LEU A 79 4.23 -20.37 -1.51
C LEU A 79 3.17 -19.81 -2.45
N SER A 80 3.23 -18.52 -2.78
CA SER A 80 2.33 -17.89 -3.74
C SER A 80 2.51 -18.52 -5.11
N HIS A 81 3.74 -18.79 -5.55
CA HIS A 81 4.01 -19.44 -6.83
C HIS A 81 3.46 -20.86 -6.89
N TYR A 82 3.68 -21.65 -5.84
CA TYR A 82 3.12 -23.00 -5.71
C TYR A 82 1.58 -22.96 -5.72
N ALA A 83 0.98 -22.13 -4.87
CA ALA A 83 -0.47 -22.00 -4.79
C ALA A 83 -1.08 -21.53 -6.12
N SER A 84 -0.45 -20.59 -6.83
CA SER A 84 -0.87 -20.11 -8.16
C SER A 84 -0.88 -21.18 -9.25
N ARG A 85 -0.03 -22.21 -9.11
CA ARG A 85 0.00 -23.37 -10.03
C ARG A 85 -1.18 -24.30 -9.80
N TRP A 86 -1.55 -24.52 -8.54
CA TRP A 86 -2.58 -25.49 -8.14
C TRP A 86 -3.98 -24.88 -7.97
N LEU A 87 -4.04 -23.56 -7.78
CA LEU A 87 -5.26 -22.77 -7.65
C LEU A 87 -5.21 -21.66 -8.71
N PRO A 88 -5.59 -21.97 -9.96
CA PRO A 88 -5.60 -21.02 -11.08
C PRO A 88 -6.38 -19.72 -10.78
N GLU A 89 -7.40 -19.82 -9.93
CA GLU A 89 -8.19 -18.70 -9.38
C GLU A 89 -7.33 -17.67 -8.63
N LEU A 90 -6.24 -18.11 -8.00
CA LEU A 90 -5.25 -17.23 -7.37
C LEU A 90 -4.31 -16.56 -8.38
N SER A 91 -4.45 -16.84 -9.68
CA SER A 91 -3.68 -16.22 -10.77
C SER A 91 -4.55 -15.55 -11.81
N GLY A 92 -5.89 -15.59 -11.66
CA GLY A 92 -6.82 -15.12 -12.68
C GLY A 92 -6.79 -15.93 -13.99
N ARG A 93 -6.28 -17.18 -13.94
CA ARG A 93 -6.19 -18.08 -15.11
C ARG A 93 -7.27 -19.15 -14.99
N THR A 94 -7.87 -19.53 -16.12
CA THR A 94 -8.69 -20.75 -16.22
C THR A 94 -7.77 -21.97 -16.30
N ALA A 95 -8.01 -22.99 -15.46
CA ALA A 95 -7.28 -24.25 -15.55
C ALA A 95 -7.65 -25.02 -16.83
N PRO A 96 -6.71 -25.73 -17.47
CA PRO A 96 -7.04 -26.87 -18.31
C PRO A 96 -7.58 -28.00 -17.41
N SER A 97 -8.76 -28.54 -17.70
CA SER A 97 -9.38 -29.61 -16.91
C SER A 97 -8.73 -30.97 -17.21
N PRO A 98 -8.34 -31.76 -16.21
CA PRO A 98 -8.19 -33.21 -16.36
C PRO A 98 -9.54 -33.93 -16.17
N GLU A 99 -9.61 -35.16 -16.65
CA GLU A 99 -10.74 -36.11 -16.59
C GLU A 99 -11.02 -36.65 -15.16
N GLU A 100 -11.09 -35.78 -14.16
CA GLU A 100 -11.37 -36.16 -12.77
C GLU A 100 -12.83 -35.87 -12.38
N SER A 101 -13.39 -36.69 -11.49
CA SER A 101 -14.72 -36.45 -10.92
C SER A 101 -14.77 -35.07 -10.22
N PRO A 102 -15.82 -34.25 -10.45
CA PRO A 102 -15.95 -32.92 -9.86
C PRO A 102 -15.81 -32.92 -8.33
N THR A 103 -16.33 -33.95 -7.67
CA THR A 103 -16.25 -34.10 -6.20
C THR A 103 -14.82 -34.37 -5.74
N ALA A 104 -14.06 -35.17 -6.48
CA ALA A 104 -12.66 -35.46 -6.17
C ALA A 104 -11.79 -34.22 -6.36
N ALA A 105 -11.99 -33.47 -7.44
CA ALA A 105 -11.31 -32.20 -7.69
C ALA A 105 -11.62 -31.17 -6.58
N TRP A 106 -12.89 -31.09 -6.14
CA TRP A 106 -13.31 -30.20 -5.06
C TRP A 106 -12.65 -30.58 -3.71
N LEU A 107 -12.64 -31.87 -3.34
CA LEU A 107 -12.00 -32.35 -2.11
C LEU A 107 -10.49 -32.10 -2.11
N LYS A 108 -9.82 -32.38 -3.24
CA LYS A 108 -8.38 -32.08 -3.42
C LYS A 108 -8.10 -30.59 -3.23
N LYS A 109 -8.93 -29.73 -3.82
CA LYS A 109 -8.81 -28.27 -3.71
C LYS A 109 -8.99 -27.80 -2.26
N ARG A 110 -9.99 -28.33 -1.56
CA ARG A 110 -10.21 -28.05 -0.14
C ARG A 110 -9.01 -28.44 0.72
N PHE A 111 -8.53 -29.67 0.57
CA PHE A 111 -7.35 -30.17 1.28
C PHE A 111 -6.11 -29.31 1.03
N LEU A 112 -5.89 -28.91 -0.23
CA LEU A 112 -4.80 -28.02 -0.60
C LEU A 112 -4.89 -26.68 0.13
N ILE A 113 -6.06 -26.03 0.13
CA ILE A 113 -6.25 -24.72 0.77
C ILE A 113 -6.02 -24.81 2.29
N GLU A 114 -6.55 -25.84 2.94
CA GLU A 114 -6.37 -26.08 4.38
C GLU A 114 -4.89 -26.32 4.74
N THR A 115 -4.19 -27.10 3.92
CA THR A 115 -2.76 -27.37 4.11
C THR A 115 -1.91 -26.12 3.85
N LEU A 116 -2.24 -25.33 2.82
CA LEU A 116 -1.56 -24.05 2.60
C LEU A 116 -1.75 -23.15 3.82
N ALA A 117 -2.98 -22.98 4.30
CA ALA A 117 -3.29 -22.14 5.46
C ALA A 117 -2.53 -22.56 6.74
N SER A 118 -2.31 -23.86 6.95
CA SER A 118 -1.55 -24.37 8.12
C SER A 118 -0.05 -24.12 8.00
N VAL A 119 0.49 -24.11 6.77
CA VAL A 119 1.92 -23.92 6.47
C VAL A 119 2.31 -22.43 6.33
N LEU A 120 1.33 -21.53 6.14
CA LEU A 120 1.56 -20.09 6.00
C LEU A 120 2.38 -19.51 7.19
N PRO A 121 3.48 -18.77 6.94
CA PRO A 121 4.27 -18.14 8.01
C PRO A 121 3.42 -17.15 8.82
N PRO A 122 3.44 -17.17 10.17
CA PRO A 122 2.59 -16.30 11.01
C PRO A 122 2.97 -14.81 10.95
N GLU A 123 4.13 -14.49 10.36
CA GLU A 123 4.68 -13.14 10.28
C GLU A 123 3.89 -12.25 9.31
N LYS A 124 3.73 -10.98 9.70
CA LYS A 124 3.17 -9.96 8.82
C LYS A 124 4.05 -9.76 7.59
N ALA A 125 3.42 -9.52 6.44
CA ALA A 125 4.05 -9.25 5.15
C ALA A 125 4.80 -10.42 4.47
N ALA A 126 4.64 -11.66 4.94
CA ALA A 126 5.14 -12.82 4.17
C ALA A 126 4.43 -12.93 2.80
N LEU A 127 3.13 -12.62 2.75
CA LEU A 127 2.30 -12.68 1.56
C LEU A 127 1.53 -11.37 1.37
N PRO A 128 1.32 -10.90 0.12
CA PRO A 128 0.47 -9.76 -0.16
C PRO A 128 -0.96 -9.94 0.35
N GLY A 129 -1.58 -8.88 0.87
CA GLY A 129 -2.98 -8.88 1.34
C GLY A 129 -3.98 -9.39 0.29
N ASP A 130 -3.82 -8.97 -0.97
CA ASP A 130 -4.66 -9.43 -2.09
C ASP A 130 -4.55 -10.93 -2.37
N PHE A 131 -3.38 -11.53 -2.13
CA PHE A 131 -3.25 -12.99 -2.23
C PHE A 131 -4.00 -13.69 -1.11
N LEU A 132 -3.92 -13.17 0.12
CA LEU A 132 -4.65 -13.70 1.27
C LEU A 132 -6.17 -13.62 1.08
N LEU A 133 -6.67 -12.51 0.52
CA LEU A 133 -8.10 -12.35 0.21
C LEU A 133 -8.56 -13.30 -0.90
N ARG A 134 -7.75 -13.53 -1.93
CA ARG A 134 -8.05 -14.55 -2.95
C ARG A 134 -8.06 -15.96 -2.38
N LEU A 135 -7.13 -16.28 -1.48
CA LEU A 135 -7.09 -17.56 -0.80
C LEU A 135 -8.29 -17.73 0.14
N LEU A 136 -8.69 -16.68 0.85
CA LEU A 136 -9.89 -16.65 1.68
C LEU A 136 -11.16 -16.86 0.83
N ARG A 137 -11.27 -16.19 -0.32
CA ARG A 137 -12.37 -16.41 -1.27
C ARG A 137 -12.43 -17.86 -1.73
N ALA A 138 -11.30 -18.45 -2.09
CA ALA A 138 -11.23 -19.85 -2.49
C ALA A 138 -11.63 -20.79 -1.34
N ALA A 139 -11.17 -20.50 -0.12
CA ALA A 139 -11.52 -21.26 1.09
C ALA A 139 -13.03 -21.24 1.38
N SER A 140 -13.66 -20.06 1.30
CA SER A 140 -15.10 -19.90 1.47
C SER A 140 -15.89 -20.65 0.39
N MET A 141 -15.43 -20.60 -0.87
CA MET A 141 -16.09 -21.28 -1.98
C MET A 141 -16.06 -22.80 -1.86
N VAL A 142 -14.97 -23.38 -1.32
CA VAL A 142 -14.84 -24.83 -1.11
C VAL A 142 -15.34 -25.29 0.26
N GLY A 143 -15.94 -24.40 1.07
CA GLY A 143 -16.38 -24.75 2.42
C GLY A 143 -15.26 -25.37 3.27
N ALA A 144 -14.07 -24.75 3.25
CA ALA A 144 -12.94 -25.18 4.07
C ALA A 144 -13.28 -25.13 5.56
N ASP A 145 -12.49 -25.85 6.37
CA ASP A 145 -12.68 -25.89 7.82
C ASP A 145 -12.75 -24.47 8.44
N PRO A 146 -13.66 -24.20 9.39
CA PRO A 146 -13.80 -22.87 10.00
C PRO A 146 -12.50 -22.35 10.63
N SER A 147 -11.65 -23.23 11.17
CA SER A 147 -10.35 -22.84 11.73
C SER A 147 -9.40 -22.31 10.64
N CYS A 148 -9.42 -22.91 9.45
CA CYS A 148 -8.67 -22.45 8.28
C CYS A 148 -9.15 -21.05 7.86
N VAL A 149 -10.46 -20.86 7.73
CA VAL A 149 -11.05 -19.56 7.37
C VAL A 149 -10.68 -18.48 8.39
N LEU A 150 -10.80 -18.77 9.69
CA LEU A 150 -10.45 -17.83 10.76
C LEU A 150 -8.95 -17.47 10.77
N ALA A 151 -8.08 -18.43 10.46
CA ALA A 151 -6.64 -18.19 10.34
C ALA A 151 -6.32 -17.30 9.14
N LEU A 152 -6.97 -17.51 8.00
CA LEU A 152 -6.85 -16.66 6.81
C LEU A 152 -7.40 -15.25 7.07
N GLU A 153 -8.56 -15.14 7.72
CA GLU A 153 -9.13 -13.85 8.14
C GLU A 153 -8.17 -13.06 9.03
N ALA A 154 -7.55 -13.71 10.02
CA ALA A 154 -6.60 -13.05 10.93
C ALA A 154 -5.41 -12.43 10.17
N ARG A 155 -4.91 -13.15 9.16
CA ARG A 155 -3.76 -12.72 8.33
C ARG A 155 -4.16 -11.62 7.35
N ALA A 156 -5.29 -11.76 6.67
CA ALA A 156 -5.82 -10.74 5.77
C ALA A 156 -6.13 -9.44 6.53
N ALA A 157 -6.73 -9.55 7.72
CA ALA A 157 -7.03 -8.41 8.58
C ALA A 157 -5.77 -7.69 9.10
N ALA A 158 -4.61 -8.35 9.17
CA ALA A 158 -3.37 -7.70 9.60
C ALA A 158 -2.77 -6.75 8.53
N GLN A 159 -3.20 -6.89 7.27
CA GLN A 159 -2.68 -6.14 6.11
C GLN A 159 -3.81 -5.52 5.26
N LEU A 160 -4.97 -5.28 5.87
CA LEU A 160 -6.16 -4.79 5.16
C LEU A 160 -5.95 -3.40 4.56
N ASP A 161 -4.98 -2.63 5.05
CA ASP A 161 -4.62 -1.31 4.54
C ASP A 161 -3.85 -1.33 3.21
N GLU A 162 -3.40 -2.52 2.78
CA GLU A 162 -2.76 -2.76 1.48
C GLU A 162 -3.69 -3.49 0.49
N ALA A 163 -4.90 -3.86 0.93
CA ALA A 163 -5.85 -4.61 0.13
C ALA A 163 -6.53 -3.75 -0.95
N SER A 164 -6.83 -4.37 -2.09
CA SER A 164 -7.66 -3.79 -3.13
C SER A 164 -9.13 -4.11 -2.95
N LEU A 165 -10.01 -3.19 -3.40
CA LEU A 165 -11.46 -3.37 -3.35
C LEU A 165 -11.90 -4.65 -4.08
N LYS A 166 -11.32 -4.91 -5.25
CA LYS A 166 -11.65 -6.05 -6.09
C LYS A 166 -11.49 -7.38 -5.34
N GLU A 167 -10.39 -7.53 -4.61
CA GLU A 167 -10.11 -8.78 -3.89
C GLU A 167 -10.89 -8.86 -2.56
N LEU A 168 -11.29 -7.72 -1.98
CA LEU A 168 -12.17 -7.68 -0.81
C LEU A 168 -13.63 -8.07 -1.13
N MET A 169 -14.07 -7.90 -2.39
CA MET A 169 -15.41 -8.27 -2.86
C MET A 169 -15.57 -9.80 -2.98
N ILE A 170 -15.68 -10.47 -1.83
CA ILE A 170 -15.88 -11.91 -1.73
C ILE A 170 -17.38 -12.22 -1.72
N PRO A 171 -17.89 -13.07 -2.65
CA PRO A 171 -19.28 -13.47 -2.66
C PRO A 171 -19.67 -14.25 -1.40
N ALA A 172 -20.94 -14.15 -1.00
CA ALA A 172 -21.48 -15.01 0.03
C ALA A 172 -21.78 -16.40 -0.57
N PHE A 173 -21.08 -17.44 -0.09
CA PHE A 173 -21.22 -18.82 -0.59
C PHE A 173 -22.22 -19.67 0.22
N ASN A 174 -22.91 -19.08 1.19
CA ASN A 174 -23.93 -19.79 1.96
C ASN A 174 -25.31 -19.63 1.31
N HIS A 175 -26.07 -20.73 1.29
CA HIS A 175 -27.39 -20.84 0.65
C HIS A 175 -28.50 -20.10 1.41
N THR A 176 -28.17 -19.53 2.57
CA THR A 176 -29.08 -18.75 3.43
C THR A 176 -28.83 -17.25 3.34
N SER A 177 -27.88 -16.80 2.52
CA SER A 177 -27.49 -15.40 2.42
C SER A 177 -28.51 -14.63 1.61
N GLY A 178 -29.09 -13.59 2.19
CA GLY A 178 -29.86 -12.61 1.45
C GLY A 178 -28.99 -11.69 0.60
N THR A 179 -27.67 -11.65 0.85
CA THR A 179 -26.72 -10.74 0.19
C THR A 179 -25.83 -11.47 -0.83
N LEU A 180 -25.41 -10.75 -1.87
CA LEU A 180 -24.45 -11.19 -2.88
C LEU A 180 -23.01 -11.24 -2.33
N LEU A 181 -22.68 -10.32 -1.42
CA LEU A 181 -21.36 -10.20 -0.80
C LEU A 181 -21.39 -10.65 0.68
N ASP A 182 -20.29 -11.20 1.16
CA ASP A 182 -20.14 -11.57 2.58
C ASP A 182 -19.74 -10.34 3.42
N VAL A 183 -20.72 -9.48 3.69
CA VAL A 183 -20.56 -8.26 4.51
C VAL A 183 -20.13 -8.60 5.94
N ALA A 184 -20.62 -9.71 6.49
CA ALA A 184 -20.26 -10.15 7.83
C ALA A 184 -18.78 -10.52 7.95
N MET A 185 -18.21 -11.16 6.92
CA MET A 185 -16.77 -11.41 6.83
C MET A 185 -15.97 -10.12 6.77
N VAL A 186 -16.36 -9.15 5.92
CA VAL A 186 -15.67 -7.85 5.85
C VAL A 186 -15.71 -7.13 7.20
N LEU A 187 -16.85 -7.17 7.90
CA LEU A 187 -16.98 -6.63 9.24
C LEU A 187 -16.00 -7.30 10.23
N ARG A 188 -15.88 -8.64 10.20
CA ARG A 188 -14.88 -9.37 11.03
C ARG A 188 -13.45 -8.96 10.69
N LEU A 189 -13.12 -8.78 9.41
CA LEU A 189 -11.80 -8.33 8.97
C LEU A 189 -11.49 -6.93 9.51
N VAL A 190 -12.45 -5.99 9.43
CA VAL A 190 -12.27 -4.63 9.94
C VAL A 190 -12.14 -4.62 11.46
N HIS A 191 -12.97 -5.37 12.19
CA HIS A 191 -12.83 -5.48 13.65
C HIS A 191 -11.49 -6.07 14.06
N ARG A 192 -11.04 -7.13 13.39
CA ARG A 192 -9.70 -7.70 13.62
C ARG A 192 -8.60 -6.70 13.29
N PHE A 193 -8.73 -5.95 12.19
CA PHE A 193 -7.79 -4.90 11.83
C PHE A 193 -7.71 -3.85 12.96
N VAL A 194 -8.84 -3.36 13.45
CA VAL A 194 -8.87 -2.33 14.51
C VAL A 194 -8.38 -2.86 15.86
N ARG A 195 -8.64 -4.14 16.18
CA ARG A 195 -8.30 -4.77 17.47
C ARG A 195 -6.92 -5.41 17.52
N ALA A 196 -6.23 -5.56 16.40
CA ALA A 196 -4.94 -6.23 16.33
C ALA A 196 -3.86 -5.44 17.10
N ASP A 197 -3.68 -5.82 18.36
CA ASP A 197 -2.60 -5.37 19.23
C ASP A 197 -1.35 -6.17 18.86
N ASP A 198 -0.60 -5.69 17.89
CA ASP A 198 0.54 -6.41 17.31
C ASP A 198 1.80 -6.36 18.20
N GLY A 199 1.65 -6.45 19.53
CA GLY A 199 2.75 -6.34 20.51
C GLY A 199 3.51 -5.01 20.47
N SER A 200 3.02 -4.06 19.68
CA SER A 200 3.49 -2.69 19.59
C SER A 200 2.54 -1.83 20.41
N PRO A 201 2.99 -0.71 21.00
CA PRO A 201 2.16 0.09 21.87
C PRO A 201 0.83 0.44 21.17
N PRO A 202 -0.29 0.60 21.92
CA PRO A 202 -1.68 0.73 21.41
C PRO A 202 -1.95 1.92 20.47
N ALA A 203 -0.90 2.61 20.00
CA ALA A 203 -0.86 3.69 19.04
C ALA A 203 -0.24 3.30 17.67
N ALA A 204 0.06 2.02 17.41
CA ALA A 204 0.93 1.59 16.32
C ALA A 204 0.28 1.21 14.98
N ARG A 205 -1.03 1.44 14.79
CA ARG A 205 -1.59 1.58 13.44
C ARG A 205 -1.46 3.05 13.04
N THR A 206 -0.54 3.35 12.13
CA THR A 206 -0.37 4.70 11.60
C THR A 206 -1.72 5.24 11.15
N GLY A 207 -2.06 6.50 11.46
CA GLY A 207 -3.30 7.12 10.99
C GLY A 207 -3.53 6.99 9.48
N ALA A 208 -2.45 6.88 8.70
CA ALA A 208 -2.47 6.56 7.28
C ALA A 208 -3.06 5.18 6.95
N ALA A 209 -2.75 4.14 7.72
CA ALA A 209 -3.29 2.78 7.53
C ALA A 209 -4.79 2.76 7.83
N LEU A 210 -5.21 3.38 8.94
CA LEU A 210 -6.63 3.57 9.27
C LEU A 210 -7.37 4.33 8.17
N ALA A 211 -6.76 5.38 7.62
CA ALA A 211 -7.35 6.16 6.53
C ALA A 211 -7.46 5.35 5.22
N ARG A 212 -6.51 4.47 4.92
CA ARG A 212 -6.61 3.55 3.77
C ARG A 212 -7.75 2.55 3.95
N VAL A 213 -7.86 1.93 5.13
CA VAL A 213 -8.96 1.01 5.43
C VAL A 213 -10.31 1.73 5.41
N ALA A 214 -10.41 2.95 5.93
CA ALA A 214 -11.65 3.73 5.86
C ALA A 214 -12.10 3.97 4.41
N LYS A 215 -11.18 4.37 3.53
CA LYS A 215 -11.48 4.52 2.09
C LYS A 215 -11.89 3.20 1.43
N LEU A 216 -11.24 2.10 1.80
CA LEU A 216 -11.57 0.77 1.31
C LEU A 216 -12.98 0.36 1.74
N VAL A 217 -13.33 0.54 3.01
CA VAL A 217 -14.66 0.26 3.57
C VAL A 217 -15.74 1.13 2.93
N ASP A 218 -15.48 2.43 2.77
CA ASP A 218 -16.44 3.34 2.11
C ASP A 218 -16.65 2.95 0.63
N SER A 219 -15.60 2.49 -0.05
CA SER A 219 -15.71 1.99 -1.43
C SER A 219 -16.47 0.67 -1.48
N TYR A 220 -16.20 -0.25 -0.56
CA TYR A 220 -16.92 -1.51 -0.43
C TYR A 220 -18.41 -1.28 -0.13
N LEU A 221 -18.74 -0.40 0.80
CA LEU A 221 -20.12 -0.04 1.12
C LEU A 221 -20.84 0.57 -0.08
N ALA A 222 -20.17 1.33 -0.94
CA ALA A 222 -20.78 1.87 -2.15
C ALA A 222 -21.17 0.77 -3.16
N GLU A 223 -20.38 -0.30 -3.27
CA GLU A 223 -20.71 -1.46 -4.11
C GLU A 223 -21.78 -2.35 -3.45
N ALA A 224 -21.61 -2.66 -2.16
CA ALA A 224 -22.58 -3.45 -1.40
C ALA A 224 -23.95 -2.77 -1.32
N ALA A 225 -24.00 -1.44 -1.37
CA ALA A 225 -25.24 -0.67 -1.38
C ALA A 225 -26.11 -0.87 -2.62
N LEU A 226 -25.60 -1.52 -3.67
CA LEU A 226 -26.40 -1.90 -4.84
C LEU A 226 -27.20 -3.20 -4.62
N ASP A 227 -26.86 -3.96 -3.59
CA ASP A 227 -27.50 -5.22 -3.25
C ASP A 227 -28.78 -4.99 -2.43
N SER A 228 -29.93 -5.45 -2.94
CA SER A 228 -31.23 -5.33 -2.27
C SER A 228 -31.33 -6.11 -0.97
N GLY A 229 -30.45 -7.09 -0.76
CA GLY A 229 -30.35 -7.85 0.49
C GLY A 229 -29.62 -7.12 1.61
N LEU A 230 -28.94 -5.99 1.32
CA LEU A 230 -28.17 -5.28 2.33
C LEU A 230 -29.09 -4.55 3.32
N THR A 231 -29.05 -4.97 4.58
CA THR A 231 -29.81 -4.31 5.64
C THR A 231 -29.11 -3.02 6.12
N VAL A 232 -29.92 -2.05 6.57
CA VAL A 232 -29.40 -0.80 7.16
C VAL A 232 -28.54 -1.06 8.40
N ALA A 233 -28.89 -2.09 9.19
CA ALA A 233 -28.11 -2.47 10.37
C ALA A 233 -26.69 -2.92 9.99
N ALA A 234 -26.55 -3.80 8.99
CA ALA A 234 -25.25 -4.25 8.51
C ALA A 234 -24.42 -3.10 7.90
N PHE A 235 -25.08 -2.20 7.15
CA PHE A 235 -24.44 -0.98 6.63
C PHE A 235 -23.90 -0.11 7.77
N GLU A 236 -24.75 0.20 8.76
CA GLU A 236 -24.41 1.05 9.90
C GLU A 236 -23.27 0.47 10.74
N GLU A 237 -23.33 -0.83 11.02
CA GLU A 237 -22.32 -1.54 11.81
C GLU A 237 -20.95 -1.49 11.13
N LEU A 238 -20.89 -1.77 9.82
CA LEU A 238 -19.65 -1.69 9.05
C LEU A 238 -19.14 -0.26 8.93
N ALA A 239 -20.00 0.72 8.66
CA ALA A 239 -19.61 2.13 8.56
C ALA A 239 -19.04 2.68 9.89
N SER A 240 -19.57 2.20 11.03
CA SER A 240 -19.22 2.62 12.38
C SER A 240 -18.10 1.79 13.02
N SER A 241 -17.63 0.73 12.36
CA SER A 241 -16.58 -0.17 12.86
C SER A 241 -15.20 0.49 13.00
N LEU A 242 -14.99 1.62 12.33
CA LEU A 242 -13.75 2.40 12.35
C LEU A 242 -13.85 3.63 13.28
N PRO A 243 -12.78 3.99 13.99
CA PRO A 243 -12.79 5.16 14.86
C PRO A 243 -12.93 6.48 14.08
N VAL A 244 -13.59 7.49 14.68
CA VAL A 244 -14.04 8.74 14.02
C VAL A 244 -12.94 9.49 13.26
N HIS A 245 -11.69 9.45 13.74
CA HIS A 245 -10.54 10.09 13.10
C HIS A 245 -9.96 9.33 11.89
N ALA A 246 -10.41 8.11 11.59
CA ALA A 246 -9.96 7.34 10.43
C ALA A 246 -10.38 8.00 9.12
N ARG A 247 -11.53 8.70 9.12
CA ARG A 247 -12.02 9.49 7.99
C ARG A 247 -11.65 10.96 8.16
N ALA A 248 -10.76 11.44 7.30
CA ALA A 248 -10.48 12.86 7.16
C ALA A 248 -11.64 13.59 6.45
N MET A 249 -12.23 12.92 5.44
CA MET A 249 -13.36 13.40 4.66
C MET A 249 -14.43 12.30 4.60
N ASP A 250 -15.70 12.68 4.65
CA ASP A 250 -16.83 11.75 4.63
C ASP A 250 -17.44 11.59 3.22
N ASP A 251 -16.81 12.11 2.17
CA ASP A 251 -17.31 12.05 0.80
C ASP A 251 -17.56 10.61 0.31
N GLY A 252 -16.66 9.68 0.66
CA GLY A 252 -16.80 8.26 0.33
C GLY A 252 -18.01 7.63 1.03
N LEU A 253 -18.17 7.89 2.32
CA LEU A 253 -19.31 7.45 3.12
C LEU A 253 -20.62 8.05 2.61
N TYR A 254 -20.62 9.35 2.28
CA TYR A 254 -21.77 10.02 1.67
C TYR A 254 -22.16 9.36 0.34
N ARG A 255 -21.18 9.06 -0.53
CA ARG A 255 -21.42 8.35 -1.80
C ARG A 255 -22.06 6.99 -1.55
N ALA A 256 -21.57 6.22 -0.58
CA ALA A 256 -22.14 4.91 -0.25
C ALA A 256 -23.60 5.02 0.24
N ILE A 257 -23.89 5.99 1.11
CA ILE A 257 -25.25 6.25 1.60
C ILE A 257 -26.17 6.71 0.47
N ASP A 258 -25.70 7.63 -0.39
CA ASP A 258 -26.46 8.10 -1.53
C ASP A 258 -26.81 6.94 -2.48
N THR A 259 -25.83 6.09 -2.81
CA THR A 259 -26.04 4.87 -3.60
C THR A 259 -27.06 3.95 -2.95
N TYR A 260 -26.98 3.71 -1.64
CA TYR A 260 -27.94 2.88 -0.93
C TYR A 260 -29.37 3.42 -1.10
N ILE A 261 -29.56 4.71 -0.85
CA ILE A 261 -30.88 5.35 -0.98
C ILE A 261 -31.37 5.34 -2.44
N LYS A 262 -30.47 5.40 -3.45
CA LYS A 262 -30.83 5.25 -4.87
C LYS A 262 -31.33 3.84 -5.17
N ALA A 263 -30.59 2.82 -4.72
CA ALA A 263 -30.88 1.41 -5.00
C ALA A 263 -32.07 0.87 -4.19
N HIS A 264 -32.41 1.51 -3.06
CA HIS A 264 -33.45 1.08 -2.14
C HIS A 264 -34.58 2.12 -2.03
N PRO A 265 -35.40 2.32 -3.08
CA PRO A 265 -36.51 3.28 -3.03
C PRO A 265 -37.54 2.96 -1.92
N GLY A 266 -37.66 1.68 -1.55
CA GLY A 266 -38.50 1.20 -0.45
C GLY A 266 -37.97 1.51 0.97
N ALA A 267 -36.75 2.03 1.12
CA ALA A 267 -36.20 2.37 2.42
C ALA A 267 -37.06 3.43 3.13
N SER A 268 -37.45 3.13 4.38
CA SER A 268 -38.30 3.96 5.21
C SER A 268 -37.64 5.30 5.57
N LYS A 269 -38.47 6.28 5.98
CA LYS A 269 -37.97 7.57 6.45
C LYS A 269 -37.00 7.44 7.63
N GLN A 270 -37.23 6.45 8.50
CA GLN A 270 -36.37 6.19 9.66
C GLN A 270 -35.03 5.61 9.24
N GLU A 271 -35.01 4.66 8.31
CA GLU A 271 -33.77 4.09 7.76
C GLU A 271 -32.91 5.15 7.07
N ARG A 272 -33.51 6.00 6.22
CA ARG A 272 -32.80 7.13 5.59
C ARG A 272 -32.22 8.07 6.63
N LYS A 273 -32.96 8.33 7.72
CA LYS A 273 -32.47 9.15 8.85
C LYS A 273 -31.31 8.49 9.58
N THR A 274 -31.36 7.18 9.83
CA THR A 274 -30.26 6.42 10.46
C THR A 274 -29.00 6.51 9.61
N LEU A 275 -29.09 6.23 8.31
CA LEU A 275 -27.94 6.31 7.41
C LEU A 275 -27.35 7.73 7.34
N CYS A 276 -28.19 8.76 7.16
CA CYS A 276 -27.70 10.13 7.04
C CYS A 276 -27.05 10.66 8.33
N ARG A 277 -27.37 10.11 9.50
CA ARG A 277 -26.73 10.47 10.77
C ARG A 277 -25.26 10.06 10.86
N LEU A 278 -24.81 9.13 10.01
CA LEU A 278 -23.43 8.65 9.99
C LEU A 278 -22.46 9.68 9.38
N ILE A 279 -22.98 10.67 8.65
CA ILE A 279 -22.19 11.68 7.96
C ILE A 279 -21.90 12.85 8.91
N ASP A 280 -20.63 13.18 9.11
CA ASP A 280 -20.24 14.47 9.67
C ASP A 280 -20.21 15.52 8.56
N ALA A 281 -21.26 16.33 8.49
CA ALA A 281 -21.41 17.40 7.50
C ALA A 281 -20.21 18.36 7.43
N ARG A 282 -19.43 18.49 8.51
CA ARG A 282 -18.22 19.34 8.55
C ARG A 282 -17.06 18.74 7.76
N LYS A 283 -17.05 17.41 7.59
CA LYS A 283 -16.04 16.65 6.86
C LYS A 283 -16.39 16.39 5.39
N LEU A 284 -17.51 16.94 4.91
CA LEU A 284 -17.82 16.91 3.48
C LEU A 284 -16.99 17.94 2.73
N SER A 285 -16.55 17.61 1.52
CA SER A 285 -16.03 18.59 0.57
C SER A 285 -17.14 19.53 0.10
N SER A 286 -16.78 20.68 -0.46
CA SER A 286 -17.75 21.63 -1.02
C SER A 286 -18.60 21.01 -2.13
N GLU A 287 -18.01 20.12 -2.93
CA GLU A 287 -18.71 19.41 -4.00
C GLU A 287 -19.69 18.38 -3.44
N ALA A 288 -19.26 17.55 -2.48
CA ALA A 288 -20.15 16.58 -1.83
C ALA A 288 -21.27 17.29 -1.04
N ALA A 289 -20.98 18.41 -0.39
CA ALA A 289 -21.95 19.22 0.32
C ALA A 289 -22.98 19.85 -0.64
N LEU A 290 -22.55 20.36 -1.79
CA LEU A 290 -23.44 20.88 -2.83
C LEU A 290 -24.38 19.78 -3.35
N HIS A 291 -23.84 18.62 -3.69
CA HIS A 291 -24.65 17.48 -4.14
C HIS A 291 -25.63 17.02 -3.05
N ALA A 292 -25.20 16.97 -1.79
CA ALA A 292 -26.08 16.65 -0.66
C ALA A 292 -27.18 17.69 -0.46
N ALA A 293 -26.89 18.98 -0.64
CA ALA A 293 -27.87 20.05 -0.51
C ALA A 293 -28.97 19.98 -1.58
N GLN A 294 -28.66 19.45 -2.76
CA GLN A 294 -29.58 19.31 -3.90
C GLN A 294 -30.28 17.94 -3.95
N ASN A 295 -29.98 17.04 -3.01
CA ASN A 295 -30.47 15.67 -3.06
C ASN A 295 -31.81 15.52 -2.33
N GLU A 296 -32.88 15.51 -3.12
CA GLU A 296 -34.28 15.37 -2.67
C GLU A 296 -34.57 14.05 -1.91
N ARG A 297 -33.70 13.04 -2.00
CA ARG A 297 -33.90 11.75 -1.31
C ARG A 297 -33.44 11.80 0.15
N LEU A 298 -32.67 12.82 0.54
CA LEU A 298 -32.18 12.99 1.90
C LEU A 298 -33.27 13.62 2.80
N PRO A 299 -33.29 13.27 4.10
CA PRO A 299 -34.14 13.98 5.05
C PRO A 299 -33.79 15.48 5.11
N VAL A 300 -34.81 16.34 5.14
CA VAL A 300 -34.65 17.81 5.22
C VAL A 300 -33.70 18.24 6.34
N ARG A 301 -33.74 17.56 7.50
CA ARG A 301 -32.84 17.84 8.62
C ARG A 301 -31.36 17.64 8.26
N SER A 302 -31.04 16.62 7.47
CA SER A 302 -29.69 16.34 7.00
C SER A 302 -29.21 17.41 6.02
N VAL A 303 -30.06 17.82 5.08
CA VAL A 303 -29.79 18.91 4.14
C VAL A 303 -29.48 20.21 4.88
N ILE A 304 -30.30 20.57 5.87
CA ILE A 304 -30.09 21.74 6.72
C ILE A 304 -28.73 21.66 7.43
N GLN A 305 -28.35 20.51 8.00
CA GLN A 305 -27.05 20.32 8.66
C GLN A 305 -25.87 20.55 7.70
N VAL A 306 -25.97 20.08 6.45
CA VAL A 306 -24.97 20.31 5.41
C VAL A 306 -24.86 21.80 5.10
N LEU A 307 -25.98 22.49 4.86
CA LEU A 307 -26.01 23.92 4.58
C LEU A 307 -25.41 24.76 5.74
N PHE A 308 -25.74 24.42 6.99
CA PHE A 308 -25.15 25.10 8.15
C PHE A 308 -23.65 24.85 8.29
N ALA A 309 -23.18 23.64 7.98
CA ALA A 309 -21.75 23.33 8.01
C ALA A 309 -20.98 24.15 6.96
N GLU A 310 -21.51 24.24 5.74
CA GLU A 310 -20.94 25.08 4.67
C GLU A 310 -20.99 26.57 5.02
N HIS A 311 -22.12 27.06 5.52
CA HIS A 311 -22.24 28.45 5.98
C HIS A 311 -21.21 28.76 7.08
N SER A 312 -20.96 27.83 8.01
CA SER A 312 -19.96 27.99 9.06
C SER A 312 -18.52 28.03 8.51
N LYS A 313 -18.20 27.22 7.48
CA LYS A 313 -16.89 27.26 6.80
C LYS A 313 -16.68 28.59 6.09
N LEU A 314 -17.68 29.05 5.32
CA LEU A 314 -17.63 30.33 4.61
C LEU A 314 -17.56 31.52 5.58
N SER A 315 -18.32 31.49 6.67
CA SER A 315 -18.30 32.54 7.69
C SER A 315 -16.91 32.66 8.33
N ARG A 316 -16.26 31.54 8.66
CA ARG A 316 -14.88 31.55 9.19
C ARG A 316 -13.87 32.09 8.19
N LEU A 317 -13.99 31.71 6.92
CA LEU A 317 -13.16 32.26 5.84
C LEU A 317 -13.41 33.77 5.65
N ALA A 318 -14.65 34.23 5.79
CA ALA A 318 -15.03 35.63 5.70
C ALA A 318 -14.58 36.45 6.92
N GLU A 319 -14.56 35.89 8.13
CA GLU A 319 -13.99 36.55 9.32
C GLU A 319 -12.47 36.71 9.21
N TRP A 320 -11.78 35.70 8.67
CA TRP A 320 -10.34 35.75 8.41
C TRP A 320 -9.99 36.69 7.25
N SER A 321 -10.83 36.77 6.22
CA SER A 321 -10.67 37.69 5.07
C SER A 321 -11.11 39.13 5.41
N GLY A 322 -12.15 39.28 6.22
CA GLY A 322 -12.74 40.55 6.66
C GLY A 322 -11.85 41.34 7.60
N SER A 323 -10.87 40.68 8.24
CA SER A 323 -9.82 41.34 9.03
C SER A 323 -8.86 42.19 8.19
N PHE A 324 -8.89 42.09 6.85
CA PHE A 324 -8.14 42.98 5.94
C PHE A 324 -9.00 44.10 5.34
N ASN A 325 -10.34 43.98 5.36
CA ASN A 325 -11.24 44.87 4.62
C ASN A 325 -12.20 45.73 5.47
N TRP A 326 -12.22 45.59 6.81
CA TRP A 326 -12.99 46.49 7.69
C TRP A 326 -12.34 47.88 7.89
N SER A 327 -11.69 48.43 6.87
CA SER A 327 -11.26 49.84 6.86
C SER A 327 -11.97 50.69 5.80
N SER A 328 -12.91 50.13 5.02
CA SER A 328 -13.39 50.83 3.81
C SER A 328 -14.90 50.99 3.65
N THR A 329 -15.74 50.56 4.59
CA THR A 329 -17.19 50.83 4.53
C THR A 329 -17.68 51.40 5.84
N GLY A 330 -17.58 52.73 5.95
CA GLY A 330 -18.26 53.50 6.97
C GLY A 330 -19.77 53.32 6.86
N ARG A 331 -20.37 52.80 7.93
CA ARG A 331 -21.73 53.14 8.31
C ARG A 331 -21.81 53.22 9.83
N SER A 332 -22.05 54.43 10.30
CA SER A 332 -22.48 54.75 11.67
C SER A 332 -23.75 53.96 12.03
N PRO A 333 -23.98 53.73 13.32
CA PRO A 333 -24.95 54.58 14.00
C PRO A 333 -24.46 55.15 15.33
N SER A 334 -25.14 56.24 15.68
CA SER A 334 -25.03 57.14 16.83
C SER A 334 -24.84 56.49 18.20
N GLU A 335 -24.18 57.27 19.06
CA GLU A 335 -23.90 57.11 20.48
C GLU A 335 -25.14 56.81 21.35
N ALA A 336 -24.97 55.94 22.35
CA ALA A 336 -25.34 56.20 23.74
C ALA A 336 -24.73 55.15 24.69
N ALA A 337 -24.28 55.62 25.86
CA ALA A 337 -23.87 54.90 27.06
C ALA A 337 -22.43 54.32 27.12
N ALA A 338 -21.51 55.18 27.55
CA ALA A 338 -20.27 54.80 28.22
C ALA A 338 -20.51 54.61 29.73
N ALA A 339 -20.10 53.47 30.28
CA ALA A 339 -19.38 53.40 31.56
C ALA A 339 -18.76 52.01 31.83
N ALA A 340 -17.43 51.98 31.77
CA ALA A 340 -16.52 51.23 32.64
C ALA A 340 -16.51 49.68 32.64
N GLY A 341 -16.06 49.11 31.52
CA GLY A 341 -15.25 47.89 31.52
C GLY A 341 -14.18 48.05 30.44
N ARG A 342 -13.04 48.65 30.80
CA ARG A 342 -11.85 48.99 29.97
C ARG A 342 -11.92 48.46 28.53
N CYS A 343 -12.62 49.19 27.65
CA CYS A 343 -12.66 48.90 26.22
C CYS A 343 -11.25 49.12 25.68
N GLN A 344 -10.54 48.04 25.34
CA GLN A 344 -9.27 48.13 24.64
C GLN A 344 -9.51 48.93 23.36
N SER A 345 -8.82 50.05 23.21
CA SER A 345 -8.96 50.89 22.02
C SER A 345 -8.62 50.04 20.79
N LYS A 346 -9.31 50.24 19.65
CA LYS A 346 -9.02 49.54 18.39
C LYS A 346 -7.53 49.59 18.00
N ARG A 347 -6.82 50.64 18.43
CA ARG A 347 -5.38 50.79 18.23
C ARG A 347 -4.55 49.86 19.12
N GLU A 348 -5.01 49.56 20.32
CA GLU A 348 -4.39 48.70 21.31
C GLU A 348 -4.54 47.22 20.93
N THR A 349 -5.71 46.81 20.42
CA THR A 349 -5.93 45.45 19.91
C THR A 349 -5.12 45.16 18.65
N VAL A 350 -4.99 46.13 17.74
CA VAL A 350 -4.14 46.01 16.53
C VAL A 350 -2.66 45.98 16.92
N ALA A 351 -2.23 46.78 17.90
CA ALA A 351 -0.87 46.74 18.42
C ALA A 351 -0.56 45.39 19.11
N GLN A 352 -1.50 44.85 19.89
CA GLN A 352 -1.39 43.54 20.53
C GLN A 352 -1.24 42.44 19.46
N GLN A 353 -2.10 42.44 18.44
CA GLN A 353 -2.01 41.48 17.33
C GLN A 353 -0.69 41.61 16.55
N GLN A 354 -0.20 42.82 16.32
CA GLN A 354 1.11 43.02 15.68
C GLN A 354 2.26 42.48 16.55
N ASN A 355 2.17 42.63 17.87
CA ASN A 355 3.15 42.06 18.81
C ASN A 355 3.08 40.54 18.83
N ASP A 356 1.88 39.94 18.81
CA ASP A 356 1.71 38.49 18.76
C ASP A 356 2.22 37.91 17.44
N VAL A 357 1.95 38.57 16.30
CA VAL A 357 2.49 38.16 14.99
C VAL A 357 4.01 38.27 14.96
N ARG A 358 4.60 39.33 15.55
CA ARG A 358 6.06 39.45 15.68
C ARG A 358 6.64 38.35 16.57
N ARG A 359 6.02 38.10 17.72
CA ARG A 359 6.43 37.04 18.64
C ARG A 359 6.37 35.66 17.98
N LEU A 360 5.30 35.36 17.24
CA LEU A 360 5.16 34.11 16.51
C LEU A 360 6.21 33.98 15.41
N ARG A 361 6.55 35.07 14.70
CA ARG A 361 7.65 35.07 13.73
C ARG A 361 9.00 34.77 14.39
N ASP A 362 9.24 35.32 15.58
CA ASP A 362 10.46 35.04 16.34
C ASP A 362 10.49 33.58 16.84
N GLU A 363 9.35 33.04 17.29
CA GLU A 363 9.23 31.63 17.70
C GLU A 363 9.43 30.68 16.50
N VAL A 364 8.91 31.01 15.32
CA VAL A 364 9.15 30.26 14.07
C VAL A 364 10.62 30.34 13.66
N ALA A 365 11.25 31.52 13.74
CA ALA A 365 12.67 31.67 13.43
C ALA A 365 13.55 30.85 14.39
N LYS A 366 13.22 30.83 15.69
CA LYS A 366 13.87 29.98 16.69
C LYS A 366 13.68 28.50 16.37
N LEU A 367 12.45 28.09 16.04
CA LEU A 367 12.15 26.70 15.70
C LEU A 367 12.89 26.26 14.44
N HIS A 368 12.96 27.11 13.40
CA HIS A 368 13.76 26.86 12.20
C HIS A 368 15.24 26.72 12.53
N ALA A 369 15.80 27.57 13.41
CA ALA A 369 17.18 27.44 13.86
C ALA A 369 17.41 26.11 14.61
N HIS A 370 16.46 25.68 15.45
CA HIS A 370 16.51 24.39 16.12
C HIS A 370 16.44 23.22 15.13
N CYS A 371 15.57 23.26 14.13
CA CYS A 371 15.49 22.25 13.08
C CYS A 371 16.80 22.17 12.27
N HIS A 372 17.39 23.31 11.92
CA HIS A 372 18.70 23.34 11.24
C HIS A 372 19.84 22.81 12.13
N ALA A 373 19.83 23.11 13.42
CA ALA A 373 20.81 22.59 14.36
C ALA A 373 20.69 21.06 14.52
N LEU A 374 19.47 20.55 14.63
CA LEU A 374 19.18 19.12 14.66
C LEU A 374 19.59 18.42 13.36
N GLN A 375 19.29 19.02 12.20
CA GLN A 375 19.73 18.51 10.90
C GLN A 375 21.26 18.41 10.83
N ALA A 376 21.97 19.44 11.29
CA ALA A 376 23.44 19.44 11.35
C ALA A 376 24.00 18.42 12.35
N GLN A 377 23.25 18.06 13.40
CA GLN A 377 23.62 16.96 14.31
C GLN A 377 23.42 15.60 13.64
N VAL A 378 22.33 15.41 12.91
CA VAL A 378 22.06 14.18 12.13
C VAL A 378 23.16 13.97 11.09
N ASP A 379 23.55 15.01 10.36
CA ASP A 379 24.62 14.94 9.36
C ASP A 379 26.00 14.66 9.99
N ARG A 380 26.26 15.20 11.20
CA ARG A 380 27.47 14.89 11.98
C ARG A 380 27.50 13.44 12.45
N LEU A 381 26.38 12.90 12.92
CA LEU A 381 26.27 11.50 13.31
C LEU A 381 26.41 10.58 12.10
N ALA A 382 25.80 10.93 10.96
CA ALA A 382 25.91 10.18 9.71
C ALA A 382 27.36 10.17 9.18
N SER A 383 28.04 11.32 9.19
CA SER A 383 29.44 11.41 8.78
C SER A 383 30.40 10.73 9.78
N ALA A 384 30.11 10.76 11.09
CA ALA A 384 30.87 10.01 12.08
C ALA A 384 30.68 8.49 11.92
N GLN A 385 29.47 8.02 11.60
CA GLN A 385 29.24 6.62 11.25
C GLN A 385 29.97 6.22 9.96
N ARG A 386 29.98 7.07 8.93
CA ARG A 386 30.77 6.85 7.71
C ARG A 386 32.27 6.77 8.01
N LYS A 387 32.82 7.66 8.85
CA LYS A 387 34.24 7.62 9.27
C LYS A 387 34.56 6.37 10.10
N LYS A 388 33.66 5.94 10.99
CA LYS A 388 33.80 4.68 11.74
C LYS A 388 33.72 3.45 10.84
N ALA A 389 32.87 3.47 9.80
CA ALA A 389 32.79 2.41 8.81
C ALA A 389 34.05 2.35 7.91
N VAL A 390 34.61 3.49 7.53
CA VAL A 390 35.88 3.58 6.79
C VAL A 390 37.07 3.16 7.66
N SER A 391 37.08 3.53 8.95
CA SER A 391 38.11 3.09 9.90
C SER A 391 38.03 1.59 10.20
N ARG A 392 36.82 1.02 10.32
CA ARG A 392 36.62 -0.44 10.39
C ARG A 392 37.06 -1.16 9.12
N LYS A 393 36.83 -0.58 7.93
CA LYS A 393 37.37 -1.10 6.66
C LYS A 393 38.90 -1.03 6.60
N LYS A 394 39.52 0.06 7.08
CA LYS A 394 40.99 0.18 7.18
C LYS A 394 41.60 -0.74 8.24
N GLY A 395 40.91 -0.97 9.37
CA GLY A 395 41.31 -1.95 10.39
C GLY A 395 41.16 -3.40 9.93
N TRP A 396 40.12 -3.70 9.15
CA TRP A 396 39.94 -4.99 8.49
C TRP A 396 41.00 -5.23 7.41
N LEU A 397 41.33 -4.22 6.59
CA LEU A 397 42.42 -4.29 5.61
C LEU A 397 43.81 -4.42 6.26
N ALA A 398 44.06 -3.75 7.40
CA ALA A 398 45.31 -3.88 8.16
C ALA A 398 45.42 -5.24 8.87
N CYS A 399 44.30 -5.82 9.33
CA CYS A 399 44.26 -7.18 9.86
C CYS A 399 44.44 -8.23 8.74
N TRP A 400 43.96 -7.94 7.53
CA TRP A 400 44.13 -8.81 6.37
C TRP A 400 45.58 -8.81 5.84
N SER A 401 46.28 -7.68 5.92
CA SER A 401 47.71 -7.58 5.55
C SER A 401 48.68 -8.21 6.57
N CYS A 402 48.25 -8.50 7.80
CA CYS A 402 49.05 -9.24 8.77
C CYS A 402 48.92 -10.77 8.65
N TRP A 403 47.95 -11.27 7.89
CA TRP A 403 47.77 -12.71 7.63
C TRP A 403 48.35 -13.18 6.29
N PHE A 404 48.64 -12.27 5.35
CA PHE A 404 49.36 -12.56 4.12
C PHE A 404 50.38 -11.45 3.84
N GLY A 405 51.67 -11.75 4.02
CA GLY A 405 52.75 -10.92 3.46
C GLY A 405 53.88 -10.56 4.42
N SER A 406 54.60 -11.58 4.90
CA SER A 406 56.04 -11.43 5.19
C SER A 406 56.77 -11.71 3.87
N GLY A 407 57.43 -10.71 3.28
CA GLY A 407 58.09 -10.85 1.98
C GLY A 407 58.78 -9.57 1.54
N ASP A 408 60.10 -9.62 1.58
CA ASP A 408 61.09 -8.55 1.47
C ASP A 408 61.19 -7.88 0.07
N ARG A 409 61.72 -6.65 0.10
CA ARG A 409 62.60 -5.97 -0.88
C ARG A 409 62.10 -5.47 -2.25
N GLY A 410 62.21 -4.15 -2.40
CA GLY A 410 62.99 -3.54 -3.49
C GLY A 410 62.22 -2.81 -4.59
N GLY A 411 62.61 -1.56 -4.87
CA GLY A 411 62.27 -0.88 -6.13
C GLY A 411 61.87 0.57 -5.96
N SER A 412 62.87 1.45 -5.93
CA SER A 412 62.73 2.89 -6.08
C SER A 412 62.44 3.22 -7.55
N GLU A 413 61.43 4.04 -7.86
CA GLU A 413 61.48 4.98 -8.99
C GLU A 413 60.39 6.05 -8.87
N ALA A 414 60.75 7.24 -9.35
CA ALA A 414 60.15 8.53 -9.07
C ALA A 414 59.09 8.96 -10.12
N VAL A 415 58.69 10.25 -10.04
CA VAL A 415 57.92 11.06 -11.02
C VAL A 415 56.39 11.04 -10.76
N GLU A 416 55.64 12.14 -10.63
CA GLU A 416 55.86 13.59 -10.70
C GLU A 416 54.74 14.27 -9.90
N LYS A 417 55.04 15.43 -9.30
CA LYS A 417 54.09 16.26 -8.57
C LYS A 417 53.78 17.48 -9.44
N VAL A 418 52.54 17.60 -9.92
CA VAL A 418 52.03 18.85 -10.51
C VAL A 418 51.00 19.44 -9.57
N ASP A 419 51.44 20.47 -8.85
CA ASP A 419 50.58 21.48 -8.23
C ASP A 419 50.17 22.49 -9.33
N ARG A 420 48.89 22.86 -9.38
CA ARG A 420 48.50 24.14 -10.00
C ARG A 420 47.33 24.77 -9.24
N SER A 421 47.62 25.96 -8.75
CA SER A 421 46.83 26.83 -7.89
C SER A 421 45.45 27.24 -8.42
N GLU A 422 44.61 27.55 -7.44
CA GLU A 422 43.49 28.49 -7.40
C GLU A 422 43.31 29.45 -8.59
N ARG A 423 42.05 29.57 -9.04
CA ARG A 423 41.44 30.91 -9.22
C ARG A 423 39.92 30.87 -9.16
N SER A 424 39.42 31.70 -8.25
CA SER A 424 38.03 32.12 -8.06
C SER A 424 37.40 32.68 -9.33
N ALA A 425 36.10 32.43 -9.52
CA ALA A 425 35.18 33.37 -10.16
C ALA A 425 33.72 32.97 -9.83
N GLU A 426 33.16 33.67 -8.85
CA GLU A 426 31.72 33.94 -8.77
C GLU A 426 31.24 34.61 -10.06
N ARG A 427 29.99 34.37 -10.48
CA ARG A 427 29.05 35.42 -10.98
C ARG A 427 27.67 34.85 -11.40
N PRO A 428 26.65 35.71 -11.60
CA PRO A 428 25.37 35.57 -10.91
C PRO A 428 24.15 35.49 -11.84
N THR A 429 22.97 35.38 -11.24
CA THR A 429 21.67 35.63 -11.88
C THR A 429 21.47 37.11 -12.24
N PRO A 430 20.68 37.41 -13.29
CA PRO A 430 19.98 38.69 -13.35
C PRO A 430 18.47 38.54 -13.62
N ALA A 431 17.72 39.50 -13.08
CA ALA A 431 16.31 39.73 -13.34
C ALA A 431 16.10 40.98 -14.21
N ARG A 432 15.25 40.83 -15.24
CA ARG A 432 14.14 41.70 -15.72
C ARG A 432 14.31 43.24 -15.77
N SER A 433 14.09 43.83 -16.97
CA SER A 433 13.01 44.84 -17.22
C SER A 433 12.88 45.33 -18.69
N LYS A 434 11.64 45.22 -19.20
CA LYS A 434 10.81 46.14 -20.04
C LYS A 434 11.45 47.11 -21.07
N GLN A 435 10.93 47.04 -22.31
CA GLN A 435 10.09 48.04 -23.04
C GLN A 435 9.75 47.44 -24.42
N GLY A 436 8.47 47.28 -24.83
CA GLY A 436 7.66 48.25 -25.59
C GLY A 436 8.07 48.25 -27.08
N SER A 437 7.23 48.09 -28.11
CA SER A 437 5.80 48.36 -28.31
C SER A 437 5.36 47.83 -29.70
N LYS A 438 4.07 47.47 -29.85
CA LYS A 438 3.19 47.64 -31.05
C LYS A 438 3.49 46.75 -32.29
N ILE A 439 2.54 46.20 -33.08
CA ILE A 439 1.14 46.56 -33.36
C ILE A 439 0.45 45.44 -34.23
N LEU A 440 -0.87 45.20 -34.00
CA LEU A 440 -2.01 44.82 -34.91
C LEU A 440 -1.92 43.50 -35.77
N ARG A 441 -2.98 42.75 -36.13
CA ARG A 441 -4.45 42.67 -35.86
C ARG A 441 -5.03 41.46 -36.65
N THR A 442 -6.11 40.86 -36.11
CA THR A 442 -7.35 40.32 -36.77
C THR A 442 -7.22 39.18 -37.81
N ALA A 443 -8.19 38.26 -38.03
CA ALA A 443 -9.61 38.09 -37.65
C ALA A 443 -9.95 36.58 -37.70
N SER A 444 -10.84 36.06 -36.84
CA SER A 444 -12.25 35.65 -37.13
C SER A 444 -12.44 34.74 -38.36
N VAL A 445 -12.98 33.52 -38.14
CA VAL A 445 -14.43 33.21 -38.10
C VAL A 445 -14.66 32.14 -37.04
#